data_AF-I2Q1M7-F1
#
_entry.id   AF-I2Q1M7-F1
#
_cell.length_a   1.000
_cell.length_b   1.000
_cell.length_c   1.000
_cell.angle_alpha   90.00
_cell.angle_beta   90.00
_cell.angle_gamma   90.00
#
_symmetry.space_group_name_H-M   'P 1'
#
loop_
_entity.id
_entity.type
_entity.pdbx_description
1 polymer ?
#
loop_
_entity_poly.entity_id
_entity_poly.type
_entity_poly.pdbx_seq_one_letter_code
_entity_poly.pdbx_strand_id
1 'polypeptide(L)'
;MSDKSELFHCDEKMLTYDAAIYLENLVAGLRQGKLGITGEDGPVCIDLPLVGTLEVSFKEKVKPGKSKRKLTIELSWKDKEDLGLEG
;
A
#
# COMPACT_ATOMS: atom_id res chain seq x y z
N MET A 1 -9.25 7.73 23.26
CA MET A 1 -8.73 8.36 22.03
C MET A 1 -7.80 7.33 21.42
N SER A 2 -8.02 6.96 20.17
CA SER A 2 -7.14 6.00 19.48
C SER A 2 -6.13 6.82 18.69
N ASP A 3 -4.90 6.86 19.15
CA ASP A 3 -3.82 7.52 18.41
C ASP A 3 -3.48 6.68 17.19
N LYS A 4 -3.57 7.27 16.00
CA LYS A 4 -3.10 6.66 14.76
C LYS A 4 -1.70 7.19 14.50
N SER A 5 -0.71 6.30 14.54
CA SER A 5 0.67 6.63 14.17
C SER A 5 0.90 6.22 12.71
N GLU A 6 1.35 7.15 11.89
CA GLU A 6 1.82 6.86 10.53
C GLU A 6 3.23 6.26 10.64
N LEU A 7 3.40 5.03 10.13
CA LEU A 7 4.69 4.34 10.19
C LEU A 7 5.62 4.75 9.05
N PHE A 8 5.06 5.20 7.92
CA PHE A 8 5.78 5.64 6.74
C PHE A 8 4.84 6.43 5.81
N HIS A 9 5.38 7.47 5.16
CA HIS A 9 4.70 8.25 4.14
C HIS A 9 5.62 8.45 2.93
N CYS A 10 5.06 8.35 1.71
CA CYS A 10 5.76 8.71 0.48
C CYS A 10 4.82 9.53 -0.42
N ASP A 11 5.12 10.82 -0.58
CA ASP A 11 4.46 11.74 -1.52
C ASP A 11 5.51 12.37 -2.44
N GLU A 12 6.12 11.53 -3.26
CA GLU A 12 7.10 11.95 -4.25
C GLU A 12 6.51 12.01 -5.66
N LYS A 13 6.86 13.06 -6.39
CA LYS A 13 6.55 13.17 -7.82
C LYS A 13 7.60 12.40 -8.62
N MET A 14 7.24 11.22 -9.09
CA MET A 14 8.10 10.34 -9.89
C MET A 14 7.54 10.07 -11.31
N LEU A 15 8.37 9.52 -12.19
CA LEU A 15 7.91 9.04 -13.49
C LEU A 15 7.05 7.78 -13.31
N THR A 16 6.15 7.50 -14.25
CA THR A 16 5.30 6.31 -14.19
C THR A 16 6.12 5.01 -14.19
N TYR A 17 7.27 5.00 -14.86
CA TYR A 17 8.19 3.87 -14.83
C TYR A 17 8.76 3.62 -13.43
N ASP A 18 9.27 4.67 -12.77
CA ASP A 18 9.80 4.56 -11.41
C ASP A 18 8.73 4.12 -10.41
N ALA A 19 7.49 4.60 -10.59
CA ALA A 19 6.34 4.14 -9.80
C ALA A 19 6.06 2.65 -9.99
N ALA A 20 6.21 2.12 -11.20
CA ALA A 20 6.03 0.69 -11.46
C ALA A 20 7.12 -0.14 -10.75
N ILE A 21 8.38 0.28 -10.83
CA ILE A 21 9.49 -0.38 -10.12
C ILE A 21 9.27 -0.34 -8.60
N TYR A 22 8.80 0.78 -8.06
CA TYR A 22 8.45 0.89 -6.64
C TYR A 22 7.35 -0.10 -6.25
N LEU A 23 6.27 -0.19 -7.04
CA LEU A 23 5.19 -1.14 -6.81
C LEU A 23 5.64 -2.60 -6.93
N GLU A 24 6.56 -2.91 -7.84
CA GLU A 24 7.15 -4.25 -7.96
C GLU A 24 7.90 -4.66 -6.69
N ASN A 25 8.70 -3.76 -6.12
CA ASN A 25 9.40 -4.00 -4.87
C ASN A 25 8.43 -4.19 -3.69
N LEU A 26 7.36 -3.38 -3.65
CA LEU A 26 6.31 -3.53 -2.65
C LEU A 26 5.63 -4.91 -2.77
N VAL A 27 5.27 -5.33 -3.98
CA VAL A 27 4.71 -6.67 -4.24
C VAL A 27 5.70 -7.79 -3.86
N ALA A 28 7.00 -7.61 -4.11
CA ALA A 28 8.01 -8.58 -3.69
C ALA A 28 8.04 -8.76 -2.16
N GLY A 29 7.92 -7.68 -1.40
CA GLY A 29 7.78 -7.73 0.07
C GLY A 29 6.46 -8.37 0.51
N LEU A 30 5.34 -8.01 -0.11
CA LEU A 30 4.03 -8.64 0.16
C LEU A 30 4.10 -10.17 0.02
N ARG A 31 4.75 -10.66 -1.04
CA ARG A 31 4.92 -12.11 -1.29
C ARG A 31 5.78 -12.82 -0.24
N GLN A 32 6.67 -12.10 0.43
CA GLN A 32 7.50 -12.63 1.52
C GLN A 32 6.80 -12.55 2.88
N GLY A 33 5.59 -11.97 2.94
CA GLY A 33 4.89 -11.70 4.19
C GLY A 33 5.57 -10.61 5.04
N LYS A 34 6.46 -9.80 4.44
CA LYS A 34 7.20 -8.75 5.13
C LYS A 34 7.41 -7.55 4.21
N LEU A 35 6.98 -6.37 4.64
CA LEU A 35 7.28 -5.11 3.96
C LEU A 35 8.46 -4.42 4.62
N GLY A 36 9.60 -4.43 3.95
CA GLY A 36 10.73 -3.57 4.27
C GLY A 36 10.63 -2.26 3.50
N ILE A 37 10.56 -1.14 4.21
CA ILE A 37 10.54 0.20 3.62
C ILE A 37 11.61 1.04 4.32
N THR A 38 12.38 1.82 3.58
CA THR A 38 13.32 2.79 4.18
C THR A 38 12.64 4.14 4.26
N GLY A 39 12.25 4.56 5.46
CA GLY A 39 11.72 5.89 5.73
C GLY A 39 12.83 6.89 6.09
N GLU A 40 12.44 8.15 6.25
CA GLU A 40 13.36 9.22 6.70
C GLU A 40 13.98 8.92 8.07
N ASP A 41 13.23 8.26 8.95
CA ASP A 41 13.67 7.83 10.28
C ASP A 41 14.43 6.49 10.29
N GLY A 42 14.68 5.91 9.12
CA GLY A 42 15.40 4.65 8.94
C GLY A 42 14.53 3.49 8.42
N PRO A 43 15.08 2.27 8.40
CA PRO A 43 14.37 1.10 7.88
C PRO A 43 13.23 0.69 8.81
N VAL A 44 12.03 0.60 8.25
CA VAL A 44 10.81 0.06 8.86
C VAL A 44 10.55 -1.31 8.25
N CYS A 45 10.32 -2.32 9.09
CA CYS A 45 9.94 -3.66 8.66
C CYS A 45 8.59 -4.02 9.30
N ILE A 46 7.60 -4.34 8.47
CA ILE A 46 6.25 -4.70 8.90
C ILE A 46 6.00 -6.16 8.52
N ASP A 47 5.76 -7.00 9.52
CA ASP A 47 5.27 -8.36 9.30
C ASP A 47 3.79 -8.31 8.87
N LEU A 48 3.46 -9.04 7.82
CA LEU A 48 2.10 -9.10 7.29
C LEU A 48 1.42 -10.39 7.73
N PRO A 49 0.11 -10.35 8.05
CA PRO A 49 -0.67 -11.55 8.24
C PRO A 49 -0.90 -12.28 6.91
N LEU A 50 -1.32 -13.55 7.00
CA LEU A 50 -1.59 -14.40 5.84
C LEU A 50 -2.74 -13.88 4.97
N VAL A 51 -3.69 -13.14 5.57
CA VAL A 51 -4.89 -12.64 4.90
C VAL A 51 -5.02 -11.14 5.10
N GLY A 52 -5.32 -10.45 4.01
CA GLY A 52 -5.64 -9.02 3.98
C GLY A 52 -6.72 -8.74 2.94
N THR A 53 -7.36 -7.58 3.04
CA THR A 53 -8.33 -7.09 2.07
C THR A 53 -7.66 -6.12 1.12
N LEU A 54 -7.75 -6.40 -0.19
CA LEU A 54 -7.25 -5.52 -1.24
C LEU A 54 -8.40 -4.72 -1.86
N GLU A 55 -8.30 -3.40 -1.84
CA GLU A 55 -9.16 -2.50 -2.61
C GLU A 55 -8.34 -1.80 -3.70
N VAL A 56 -8.85 -1.81 -4.93
CA VAL A 56 -8.28 -1.08 -6.07
C VAL A 56 -9.35 -0.16 -6.65
N SER A 57 -9.07 1.15 -6.69
CA SER A 57 -9.99 2.16 -7.18
C SER A 57 -9.35 3.04 -8.24
N PHE A 58 -10.02 3.18 -9.39
CA PHE A 58 -9.63 4.11 -10.44
C PHE A 58 -10.70 5.18 -10.63
N LYS A 59 -10.32 6.45 -10.41
CA LYS A 59 -11.23 7.59 -10.47
C LYS A 59 -10.77 8.58 -11.54
N GLU A 60 -11.71 9.08 -12.33
CA GLU A 60 -11.49 10.17 -13.27
C GLU A 60 -12.35 11.38 -12.90
N LYS A 61 -11.77 12.58 -12.95
CA LYS A 61 -12.46 13.85 -12.82
C LYS A 61 -12.23 14.67 -14.09
N VAL A 62 -13.28 14.86 -14.88
CA VAL A 62 -13.23 15.62 -16.13
C VAL A 62 -13.78 17.04 -15.90
N LYS A 63 -13.09 18.03 -16.45
CA LYS A 63 -13.50 19.43 -16.59
C LYS A 63 -13.26 19.85 -18.05
N PRO A 64 -13.90 20.93 -18.55
CA PRO A 64 -13.59 21.45 -19.88
C PRO A 64 -12.08 21.68 -20.05
N GLY A 65 -11.46 21.02 -21.04
CA GLY A 65 -10.03 21.13 -21.35
C GLY A 65 -9.06 20.41 -20.40
N LYS A 66 -9.53 19.68 -19.37
CA LYS A 66 -8.65 18.98 -18.43
C LYS A 66 -9.30 17.74 -17.81
N SER A 67 -8.60 16.62 -17.83
CA SER A 67 -8.94 15.44 -17.02
C SER A 67 -7.87 15.20 -15.95
N LYS A 68 -8.29 14.72 -14.78
CA LYS A 68 -7.40 14.18 -13.73
C LYS A 68 -7.81 12.74 -13.46
N ARG A 69 -6.86 11.82 -13.52
CA ARG A 69 -7.05 10.41 -13.15
C ARG A 69 -6.31 10.13 -11.85
N LYS A 70 -6.84 9.22 -11.04
CA LYS A 70 -6.23 8.76 -9.80
C LYS A 70 -6.45 7.26 -9.69
N LEU A 71 -5.35 6.52 -9.50
CA LEU A 71 -5.36 5.14 -9.03
C LEU A 71 -5.09 5.17 -7.52
N THR A 72 -5.89 4.44 -6.75
CA THR A 72 -5.63 4.12 -5.35
C THR A 72 -5.57 2.61 -5.23
N ILE A 73 -4.53 2.11 -4.55
CA ILE A 73 -4.39 0.72 -4.14
C ILE A 73 -4.29 0.76 -2.62
N GLU A 74 -5.18 0.04 -1.93
CA GLU A 74 -5.18 -0.06 -0.47
C GLU A 74 -5.17 -1.54 -0.08
N LEU A 75 -4.21 -1.93 0.75
CA LEU A 75 -4.15 -3.25 1.38
C LEU A 75 -4.27 -3.06 2.88
N SER A 76 -5.29 -3.68 3.47
CA SER A 76 -5.63 -3.51 4.89
C SER A 76 -5.74 -4.87 5.56
N TRP A 77 -5.24 -4.99 6.79
CA TRP A 77 -5.28 -6.22 7.57
C TRP A 77 -5.43 -5.94 9.07
N LYS A 78 -5.69 -6.99 9.85
CA LYS A 78 -5.71 -6.97 11.32
C LYS A 78 -4.76 -8.03 11.86
N ASP A 79 -4.10 -7.72 12.96
CA ASP A 79 -3.28 -8.68 13.68
C ASP A 79 -4.19 -9.71 14.36
N LYS A 80 -4.29 -10.91 13.76
CA LYS A 80 -5.20 -12.02 14.09
C LYS A 80 -6.66 -11.78 13.69
N GLU A 81 -6.99 -12.15 12.45
CA GLU A 81 -8.32 -12.66 12.15
C GLU A 81 -8.22 -14.18 12.17
N ASP A 82 -8.99 -14.81 13.06
CA ASP A 82 -9.19 -16.26 13.09
C ASP A 82 -9.75 -16.65 11.72
N LEU A 83 -8.95 -17.34 10.92
CA LEU A 83 -9.23 -17.46 9.49
C LEU A 83 -10.48 -18.30 9.18
N GLY A 84 -11.06 -18.97 10.18
CA GLY A 84 -12.26 -19.80 9.99
C GLY A 84 -12.12 -20.82 8.84
N LEU A 85 -10.87 -21.12 8.46
CA LEU A 85 -10.55 -22.11 7.44
C LEU A 85 -10.70 -23.46 8.14
N GLU A 86 -11.93 -23.98 8.15
CA GLU A 86 -12.13 -25.41 8.40
C GLU A 86 -11.34 -26.19 7.35
N GLY A 87 -10.51 -27.12 7.83
CA GLY A 87 -9.54 -27.86 7.03
C GLY A 87 -10.14 -28.89 6.08
#